data_AF-A0A4V5MZI2-F1
#
_entry.id   AF-A0A4V5MZI2-F1
#
_cell.length_a   1.000
_cell.length_b   1.000
_cell.length_c   1.000
_cell.angle_alpha   90.00
_cell.angle_beta   90.00
_cell.angle_gamma   90.00
#
_symmetry.space_group_name_H-M   'P 1'
#
loop_
_entity.id
_entity.type
_entity.pdbx_description
1 polymer ?
#
loop_
_entity_poly.entity_id
_entity_poly.type
_entity_poly.pdbx_seq_one_letter_code
_entity_poly.pdbx_strand_id
1 'polypeptide(L)'
;MGIRRASVDRLLGRPSGRGLVAIPLVLIVLIVLADLRTGPNVHLGPLLVIAPAVTASFAKARLTALIGVLAVAAQVFIAVLEGSLTSTNHVAQIIALTLLSAVVVFLCHVQDRRGRALNRARSVAEVAQRVLLRPPPHRIGALRVAWLYMAAEDETQIGGDLFAVARADGPCTRVLIGDVRGKGLASIGEASVVLGAFREGAHRCATLPELVSAVEESVYRDLEEVADTEHDPGEHFITAVLIDIPDHAPQAEMINRGHPPPLLVHGEQVTILHTRRSAPPLGVGELHAASPRTDPFIFETGDILLLYTDGVTEARSPSGVFYPLAERVASFPACGPDALLYRIHRDLVTHVGAAPADDAALLVIERTNFPHLLHWPHVTAHPLNDHHRLRPGGGA
;
A
#
# COMPACT_ATOMS: atom_id res chain seq x y z
N MET A 1 14.31 -15.35 11.78
CA MET A 1 13.54 -16.60 11.96
C MET A 1 12.08 -16.27 11.65
N GLY A 2 11.56 -16.79 10.53
CA GLY A 2 10.35 -16.28 9.87
C GLY A 2 9.05 -16.54 10.64
N ILE A 3 8.24 -15.50 10.77
CA ILE A 3 6.91 -15.60 11.38
C ILE A 3 5.95 -16.21 10.35
N ARG A 4 5.53 -17.43 10.64
CA ARG A 4 4.57 -18.23 9.87
C ARG A 4 3.21 -17.53 9.79
N ARG A 5 2.68 -17.44 8.56
CA ARG A 5 1.25 -17.30 8.28
C ARG A 5 0.49 -18.49 8.89
N ALA A 6 -0.41 -18.23 9.84
CA ALA A 6 -1.47 -19.16 10.19
C ALA A 6 -2.69 -18.43 10.78
N SER A 7 -3.79 -18.46 10.03
CA SER A 7 -5.13 -18.75 10.57
C SER A 7 -5.86 -17.65 11.34
N VAL A 8 -6.25 -16.56 10.66
CA VAL A 8 -7.24 -15.59 11.17
C VAL A 8 -8.63 -15.77 10.52
N ASP A 9 -8.76 -16.59 9.47
CA ASP A 9 -10.04 -16.85 8.77
C ASP A 9 -11.11 -17.60 9.58
N ARG A 10 -10.89 -17.92 10.87
CA ARG A 10 -11.76 -18.84 11.63
C ARG A 10 -12.64 -18.22 12.72
N LEU A 11 -12.62 -16.90 12.92
CA LEU A 11 -13.32 -16.26 14.05
C LEU A 11 -14.33 -15.15 13.71
N LEU A 12 -14.51 -14.82 12.43
CA LEU A 12 -15.64 -13.99 11.98
C LEU A 12 -16.57 -14.88 11.17
N GLY A 13 -17.79 -15.09 11.67
CA GLY A 13 -18.86 -15.78 10.97
C GLY A 13 -19.33 -14.99 9.74
N ARG A 14 -18.46 -14.87 8.73
CA ARG A 14 -18.89 -14.67 7.35
C ARG A 14 -19.76 -15.88 7.01
N PRO A 15 -20.97 -15.71 6.43
CA PRO A 15 -21.73 -16.85 5.95
C PRO A 15 -20.78 -17.62 5.02
N SER A 16 -20.43 -18.84 5.44
CA SER A 16 -19.55 -19.71 4.65
C SER A 16 -20.06 -19.70 3.21
N GLY A 17 -19.18 -19.60 2.20
CA GLY A 17 -19.59 -19.40 0.80
C GLY A 17 -20.64 -20.39 0.27
N ARG A 18 -20.88 -21.49 1.00
CA ARG A 18 -21.99 -22.44 0.83
C ARG A 18 -23.38 -21.84 1.04
N GLY A 19 -23.56 -20.92 1.99
CA GLY A 19 -24.86 -20.30 2.28
C GLY A 19 -25.35 -19.37 1.16
N LEU A 20 -24.44 -18.63 0.53
CA LEU A 20 -24.75 -17.75 -0.60
C LEU A 20 -25.14 -18.55 -1.86
N VAL A 21 -24.54 -19.72 -2.08
CA VAL A 21 -24.87 -20.61 -3.22
C VAL A 21 -26.25 -21.27 -3.07
N ALA A 22 -26.77 -21.40 -1.85
CA ALA A 22 -28.11 -21.96 -1.63
C ALA A 22 -29.22 -21.04 -2.19
N ILE A 23 -29.02 -19.73 -2.18
CA ILE A 23 -30.00 -18.73 -2.64
C ILE A 23 -30.45 -18.97 -4.10
N PRO A 24 -29.56 -19.01 -5.10
CA PRO A 24 -29.96 -19.24 -6.49
C PRO A 24 -30.56 -20.64 -6.71
N LEU A 25 -30.11 -21.66 -5.96
CA LEU A 25 -30.66 -23.01 -6.05
C LEU A 25 -32.11 -23.06 -5.54
N VAL A 26 -32.37 -22.45 -4.39
CA VAL A 26 -33.73 -22.34 -3.83
C VAL A 26 -34.63 -21.55 -4.78
N LEU A 27 -34.12 -20.47 -5.37
CA LEU A 27 -34.86 -19.68 -6.33
C LEU A 27 -35.28 -20.49 -7.56
N ILE A 28 -34.36 -21.28 -8.14
CA ILE A 28 -34.68 -22.20 -9.25
C ILE A 28 -35.80 -23.16 -8.84
N VAL A 29 -35.66 -23.83 -7.68
CA VAL A 29 -36.67 -24.79 -7.19
C VAL A 29 -38.03 -24.12 -6.99
N LEU A 30 -38.08 -22.93 -6.40
CA LEU A 30 -39.32 -22.19 -6.16
C LEU A 30 -40.00 -21.78 -7.46
N ILE A 31 -39.23 -21.30 -8.45
CA ILE A 31 -39.77 -20.90 -9.76
C ILE A 31 -40.33 -22.12 -10.48
N VAL A 32 -39.62 -23.25 -10.49
CA VAL A 32 -40.13 -24.50 -11.10
C VAL A 32 -41.42 -24.96 -10.40
N LEU A 33 -41.46 -24.96 -9.07
CA LEU A 33 -42.65 -25.38 -8.33
C LEU A 33 -43.85 -24.46 -8.56
N ALA A 34 -43.62 -23.14 -8.67
CA ALA A 34 -44.65 -22.17 -8.97
C ALA A 34 -45.20 -22.35 -10.39
N ASP A 35 -44.31 -22.55 -11.37
CA ASP A 35 -44.68 -22.78 -12.77
C ASP A 35 -45.60 -24.00 -12.91
N LEU A 36 -45.22 -25.13 -12.31
CA LEU A 36 -46.02 -26.37 -12.29
C LEU A 36 -47.41 -26.22 -11.63
N ARG A 37 -47.61 -25.22 -10.76
CA ARG A 37 -48.89 -24.98 -10.07
C ARG A 37 -49.79 -23.98 -10.77
N THR A 38 -49.24 -23.09 -11.60
CA THR A 38 -49.99 -21.96 -12.17
C THR A 38 -50.81 -22.37 -13.41
N GLY A 39 -50.58 -23.60 -13.91
CA GLY A 39 -51.33 -24.19 -15.02
C GLY A 39 -50.82 -23.76 -16.40
N PRO A 40 -51.25 -24.41 -17.48
CA PRO A 40 -50.63 -24.33 -18.82
C PRO A 40 -50.76 -22.97 -19.52
N ASN A 41 -51.49 -22.02 -18.95
CA ASN A 41 -51.73 -20.70 -19.54
C ASN A 41 -50.78 -19.61 -19.01
N VAL A 42 -50.00 -19.88 -17.96
CA VAL A 42 -49.08 -18.92 -17.34
C VAL A 42 -47.70 -19.54 -17.22
N HIS A 43 -46.75 -19.04 -18.01
CA HIS A 43 -45.37 -19.54 -17.99
C HIS A 43 -44.46 -18.57 -17.22
N LEU A 44 -43.96 -19.02 -16.09
CA LEU A 44 -42.99 -18.35 -15.22
C LEU A 44 -41.54 -18.71 -15.57
N GLY A 45 -41.32 -19.64 -16.50
CA GLY A 45 -40.01 -20.03 -17.01
C GLY A 45 -38.99 -18.90 -17.28
N PRO A 46 -39.39 -17.75 -17.88
CA PRO A 46 -38.48 -16.61 -18.06
C PRO A 46 -37.87 -16.06 -16.76
N LEU A 47 -38.51 -16.24 -15.60
CA LEU A 47 -38.00 -15.79 -14.30
C LEU A 47 -36.74 -16.56 -13.85
N LEU A 48 -36.46 -17.73 -14.42
CA LEU A 48 -35.28 -18.53 -14.07
C LEU A 48 -33.97 -17.79 -14.30
N VAL A 49 -33.97 -16.73 -15.12
CA VAL A 49 -32.78 -15.89 -15.33
C VAL A 49 -32.34 -15.10 -14.10
N ILE A 50 -33.23 -14.92 -13.13
CA ILE A 50 -32.89 -14.25 -11.87
C ILE A 50 -31.82 -15.04 -11.12
N ALA A 51 -31.79 -16.38 -11.23
CA ALA A 51 -30.81 -17.21 -10.55
C ALA A 51 -29.35 -16.96 -10.98
N PRO A 52 -28.98 -17.00 -12.28
CA PRO A 52 -27.64 -16.63 -12.71
C PRO A 52 -27.35 -15.13 -12.48
N ALA A 53 -28.33 -14.24 -12.61
CA ALA A 53 -28.14 -12.80 -12.34
C ALA A 53 -27.78 -12.53 -10.87
N VAL A 54 -28.50 -13.13 -9.92
CA VAL A 54 -28.20 -13.05 -8.49
C VAL A 54 -26.86 -13.71 -8.18
N THR A 55 -26.53 -14.84 -8.83
CA THR A 55 -25.23 -15.50 -8.64
C THR A 55 -24.06 -14.61 -9.09
N ALA A 56 -24.23 -13.86 -10.18
CA ALA A 56 -23.21 -12.97 -10.70
C ALA A 56 -22.81 -11.83 -9.75
N SER A 57 -23.65 -11.48 -8.77
CA SER A 57 -23.35 -10.40 -7.82
C SER A 57 -22.37 -10.79 -6.72
N PHE A 58 -22.18 -12.09 -6.46
CA PHE A 58 -21.30 -12.58 -5.39
C PHE A 58 -20.37 -13.71 -5.79
N ALA A 59 -20.48 -14.26 -7.01
CA ALA A 59 -19.71 -15.40 -7.46
C ALA A 59 -18.94 -15.15 -8.76
N LYS A 60 -17.89 -15.95 -8.97
CA LYS A 60 -17.05 -15.92 -10.18
C LYS A 60 -17.79 -16.50 -11.38
N ALA A 61 -17.32 -16.17 -12.58
CA ALA A 61 -17.95 -16.57 -13.84
C ALA A 61 -18.22 -18.08 -13.98
N ARG A 62 -17.36 -18.94 -13.40
CA ARG A 62 -17.55 -20.40 -13.43
C ARG A 62 -18.82 -20.87 -12.68
N LEU A 63 -19.10 -20.28 -11.51
CA LEU A 63 -20.27 -20.65 -10.71
C LEU A 63 -21.54 -20.05 -11.32
N THR A 64 -21.47 -18.80 -11.79
CA THR A 64 -22.55 -18.16 -12.56
C THR A 64 -22.92 -18.97 -13.80
N ALA A 65 -21.93 -19.52 -14.52
CA ALA A 65 -22.16 -20.40 -15.65
C ALA A 65 -22.86 -21.72 -15.25
N LEU A 66 -22.43 -22.33 -14.15
CA LEU A 66 -23.06 -23.55 -13.62
C LEU A 66 -24.54 -23.31 -13.27
N ILE A 67 -24.85 -22.20 -12.60
CA ILE A 67 -26.24 -21.83 -12.27
C ILE A 67 -27.04 -21.48 -13.54
N GLY A 68 -26.44 -20.81 -14.52
CA GLY A 68 -27.09 -20.55 -15.81
C GLY A 68 -27.45 -21.84 -16.56
N VAL A 69 -26.55 -22.82 -16.59
CA VAL A 69 -26.82 -24.16 -17.16
C VAL A 69 -27.96 -24.85 -16.41
N LEU A 70 -27.97 -24.79 -15.07
CA LEU A 70 -29.03 -25.38 -14.26
C LEU A 70 -30.40 -24.72 -14.51
N ALA A 71 -30.43 -23.39 -14.67
CA ALA A 71 -31.63 -22.64 -15.00
C ALA A 71 -32.19 -23.05 -16.37
N VAL A 72 -31.32 -23.17 -17.39
CA VAL A 72 -31.73 -23.65 -18.72
C VAL A 72 -32.22 -25.10 -18.66
N ALA A 73 -31.54 -25.98 -17.90
CA ALA A 73 -31.95 -27.37 -17.73
C ALA A 73 -33.32 -27.48 -17.03
N ALA A 74 -33.59 -26.64 -16.03
CA ALA A 74 -34.88 -26.56 -15.36
C ALA A 74 -36.00 -26.12 -16.33
N GLN A 75 -35.72 -25.15 -17.20
CA GLN A 75 -36.66 -24.70 -18.23
C GLN A 75 -36.98 -25.80 -19.26
N VAL A 76 -35.96 -26.54 -19.70
CA VAL A 76 -36.15 -27.69 -20.59
C VAL A 76 -36.98 -28.77 -19.91
N PHE A 77 -36.73 -29.04 -18.62
CA PHE A 77 -37.47 -30.03 -17.84
C PHE A 77 -38.97 -29.68 -17.74
N ILE A 78 -39.31 -28.42 -17.47
CA ILE A 78 -40.69 -27.92 -17.50
C ILE A 78 -41.34 -28.21 -18.87
N ALA A 79 -40.68 -27.82 -19.95
CA ALA A 79 -41.21 -27.99 -21.30
C ALA A 79 -41.40 -29.46 -21.72
N VAL A 80 -40.56 -30.38 -21.19
CA VAL A 80 -40.74 -31.83 -21.37
C VAL A 80 -42.00 -32.31 -20.64
N LEU A 81 -42.21 -31.89 -19.39
CA LEU A 81 -43.37 -32.32 -18.58
C LEU A 81 -44.70 -31.85 -19.17
N GLU A 82 -44.73 -30.65 -19.75
CA GLU A 82 -45.92 -30.11 -20.41
C GLU A 82 -46.15 -30.68 -21.82
N GLY A 83 -45.23 -31.51 -22.33
CA GLY A 83 -45.32 -32.12 -23.66
C GLY A 83 -45.20 -31.13 -24.82
N SER A 84 -44.68 -29.93 -24.55
CA SER A 84 -44.79 -28.74 -25.40
C SER A 84 -43.44 -28.22 -25.89
N LEU A 85 -42.39 -29.06 -25.90
CA LEU A 85 -41.03 -28.72 -26.33
C LEU A 85 -40.95 -28.05 -27.70
N THR A 86 -41.85 -28.39 -28.63
CA THR A 86 -41.90 -27.84 -29.99
C THR A 86 -42.83 -26.63 -30.12
N SER A 87 -43.47 -26.18 -29.05
CA SER A 87 -44.26 -24.96 -29.05
C SER A 87 -43.35 -23.75 -29.20
N THR A 88 -43.73 -22.82 -30.07
CA THR A 88 -42.99 -21.59 -30.34
C THR A 88 -42.65 -20.81 -29.05
N ASN A 89 -43.53 -20.87 -28.05
CA ASN A 89 -43.32 -20.18 -26.78
C ASN A 89 -42.16 -20.77 -25.96
N HIS A 90 -42.12 -22.10 -25.74
CA HIS A 90 -41.04 -22.72 -24.98
C HIS A 90 -39.71 -22.63 -25.72
N VAL A 91 -39.72 -22.77 -27.05
CA VAL A 91 -38.53 -22.57 -27.87
C VAL A 91 -38.00 -21.14 -27.71
N ALA A 92 -38.86 -20.12 -27.81
CA ALA A 92 -38.47 -18.73 -27.62
C ALA A 92 -37.93 -18.46 -26.20
N GLN A 93 -38.56 -19.02 -25.17
CA GLN A 93 -38.13 -18.85 -23.77
C GLN A 93 -36.78 -19.53 -23.49
N ILE A 94 -36.56 -20.75 -24.00
CA ILE A 94 -35.27 -21.46 -23.85
C ILE A 94 -34.16 -20.67 -24.55
N ILE A 95 -34.41 -20.18 -25.77
CA ILE A 95 -33.44 -19.36 -26.50
C ILE A 95 -33.15 -18.07 -25.73
N ALA A 96 -34.18 -17.35 -25.27
CA ALA A 96 -34.03 -16.10 -24.52
C ALA A 96 -33.25 -16.31 -23.21
N LEU A 97 -33.59 -17.35 -22.44
CA LEU A 97 -32.90 -17.69 -21.18
C LEU A 97 -31.44 -18.09 -21.42
N THR A 98 -31.17 -18.85 -22.48
CA THR A 98 -29.80 -19.24 -22.86
C THR A 98 -28.97 -18.02 -23.24
N LEU A 99 -29.52 -17.14 -24.09
CA LEU A 99 -28.85 -15.89 -24.50
C LEU A 99 -28.59 -14.97 -23.31
N LEU A 100 -29.60 -14.75 -22.45
CA LEU A 100 -29.46 -13.87 -21.30
C LEU A 100 -28.48 -14.44 -20.26
N SER A 101 -28.51 -15.76 -20.02
CA SER A 101 -27.52 -16.43 -19.17
C SER A 101 -26.10 -16.32 -19.74
N ALA A 102 -25.94 -16.46 -21.06
CA ALA A 102 -24.65 -16.28 -21.73
C ALA A 102 -24.12 -14.83 -21.58
N VAL A 103 -24.98 -13.82 -21.71
CA VAL A 103 -24.62 -12.42 -21.48
C VAL A 103 -24.18 -12.19 -20.02
N VAL A 104 -24.95 -12.70 -19.04
CA VAL A 104 -24.60 -12.58 -17.62
C VAL A 104 -23.24 -13.22 -17.32
N VAL A 105 -22.98 -14.42 -17.84
CA VAL A 105 -21.69 -15.11 -17.69
C VAL A 105 -20.57 -14.33 -18.37
N PHE A 106 -20.82 -13.78 -19.56
CA PHE A 106 -19.84 -12.98 -20.29
C PHE A 106 -19.46 -11.71 -19.51
N LEU A 107 -20.44 -10.97 -19.01
CA LEU A 107 -20.20 -9.77 -18.18
C LEU A 107 -19.42 -10.12 -16.92
N CYS A 108 -19.80 -11.19 -16.22
CA CYS A 108 -19.09 -11.68 -15.03
C CYS A 108 -17.64 -12.09 -15.37
N HIS A 109 -17.41 -12.73 -16.52
CA HIS A 109 -16.07 -13.09 -16.98
C HIS A 109 -15.20 -11.88 -17.33
N VAL A 110 -15.79 -10.86 -17.97
CA VAL A 110 -15.10 -9.59 -18.28
C VAL A 110 -14.75 -8.86 -16.99
N GLN A 111 -15.67 -8.78 -16.02
CA GLN A 111 -15.41 -8.22 -14.69
C GLN A 111 -14.31 -8.99 -13.94
N ASP A 112 -14.38 -10.33 -13.91
CA ASP A 112 -13.35 -11.20 -13.33
C ASP A 112 -11.97 -10.98 -13.99
N ARG A 113 -11.92 -10.79 -15.32
CA ARG A 113 -10.67 -10.51 -16.04
C ARG A 113 -10.12 -9.13 -15.70
N ARG A 114 -10.96 -8.10 -15.67
CA ARG A 114 -10.56 -6.74 -15.28
C ARG A 114 -10.01 -6.74 -13.85
N GLY A 115 -10.70 -7.36 -12.90
CA GLY A 115 -10.24 -7.49 -11.52
C GLY A 115 -8.90 -8.24 -11.39
N ARG A 116 -8.68 -9.31 -12.15
CA ARG A 116 -7.38 -10.01 -12.16
C ARG A 116 -6.24 -9.20 -12.75
N ALA A 117 -6.50 -8.41 -13.79
CA ALA A 117 -5.48 -7.55 -14.40
C ALA A 117 -5.06 -6.43 -13.44
N LEU A 118 -6.03 -5.77 -12.80
CA LEU A 118 -5.79 -4.75 -11.79
C LEU A 118 -4.99 -5.31 -10.61
N ASN A 119 -5.39 -6.46 -10.07
CA ASN A 119 -4.67 -7.11 -8.96
C ASN A 119 -3.21 -7.49 -9.30
N ARG A 120 -2.94 -7.90 -10.54
CA ARG A 120 -1.55 -8.17 -10.99
C ARG A 120 -0.73 -6.90 -11.12
N ALA A 121 -1.27 -5.86 -11.75
CA ALA A 121 -0.60 -4.58 -11.89
C ALA A 121 -0.26 -3.98 -10.51
N ARG A 122 -1.21 -4.06 -9.56
CA ARG A 122 -1.01 -3.67 -8.15
C ARG A 122 0.10 -4.47 -7.48
N SER A 123 0.06 -5.81 -7.56
CA SER A 123 1.09 -6.64 -6.94
C SER A 123 2.49 -6.33 -7.48
N VAL A 124 2.62 -5.97 -8.76
CA VAL A 124 3.90 -5.52 -9.34
C VAL A 124 4.27 -4.14 -8.81
N ALA A 125 3.33 -3.20 -8.73
CA ALA A 125 3.53 -1.87 -8.18
C ALA A 125 3.98 -1.88 -6.71
N GLU A 126 3.34 -2.68 -5.85
CA GLU A 126 3.72 -2.87 -4.44
C GLU A 126 5.14 -3.42 -4.30
N VAL A 127 5.52 -4.35 -5.17
CA VAL A 127 6.90 -4.89 -5.20
C VAL A 127 7.88 -3.81 -5.66
N ALA A 128 7.55 -3.06 -6.71
CA ALA A 128 8.38 -1.96 -7.21
C ALA A 128 8.59 -0.88 -6.13
N GLN A 129 7.53 -0.45 -5.46
CA GLN A 129 7.58 0.52 -4.37
C GLN A 129 8.45 0.02 -3.21
N ARG A 130 8.30 -1.25 -2.79
CA ARG A 130 9.16 -1.83 -1.75
C ARG A 130 10.64 -1.87 -2.14
N VAL A 131 10.93 -2.10 -3.42
CA VAL A 131 12.30 -2.04 -3.96
C VAL A 131 12.82 -0.60 -3.98
N LEU A 132 11.98 0.38 -4.32
CA LEU A 132 12.33 1.79 -4.33
C LEU A 132 12.63 2.34 -2.93
N LEU A 133 11.86 1.95 -1.91
CA LEU A 133 12.07 2.39 -0.52
C LEU A 133 13.43 1.97 0.04
N ARG A 134 13.99 0.83 -0.39
CA ARG A 134 15.23 0.21 0.12
C ARG A 134 15.28 0.21 1.66
N PRO A 135 14.86 -0.89 2.32
CA PRO A 135 14.83 -0.99 3.77
C PRO A 135 16.06 -0.39 4.47
N PRO A 136 15.88 0.64 5.33
CA PRO A 136 16.97 1.17 6.14
C PRO A 136 17.61 0.06 6.98
N PRO A 137 18.94 0.05 7.13
CA PRO A 137 19.61 -0.87 8.03
C PRO A 137 19.17 -0.59 9.48
N HIS A 138 19.08 -1.64 10.31
CA HIS A 138 18.71 -1.49 11.73
C HIS A 138 19.65 -0.61 12.54
N ARG A 139 20.87 -0.37 12.05
CA ARG A 139 21.86 0.56 12.61
C ARG A 139 22.55 1.35 11.51
N ILE A 140 22.73 2.65 11.74
CA ILE A 140 23.43 3.55 10.82
C ILE A 140 24.07 4.70 11.62
N GLY A 141 25.39 4.84 11.54
CA GLY A 141 26.12 5.77 12.42
C GLY A 141 25.74 5.57 13.89
N ALA A 142 25.52 6.66 14.62
CA ALA A 142 25.09 6.64 16.02
C ALA A 142 23.62 6.22 16.27
N LEU A 143 22.91 5.67 15.28
CA LEU A 143 21.46 5.50 15.33
C LEU A 143 21.03 4.03 15.23
N ARG A 144 19.96 3.69 15.95
CA ARG A 144 19.14 2.49 15.70
C ARG A 144 17.86 2.90 14.99
N VAL A 145 17.49 2.15 13.96
CA VAL A 145 16.36 2.48 13.10
C VAL A 145 15.40 1.30 13.02
N ALA A 146 14.13 1.55 13.26
CA ALA A 146 13.02 0.65 12.97
C ALA A 146 12.01 1.37 12.08
N TRP A 147 11.36 0.65 11.18
CA TRP A 147 10.41 1.23 10.24
C TRP A 147 9.26 0.26 9.96
N LEU A 148 8.09 0.82 9.66
CA LEU A 148 6.92 0.08 9.23
C LEU A 148 6.30 0.80 8.03
N TYR A 149 5.87 0.02 7.05
CA TYR A 149 5.03 0.48 5.95
C TYR A 149 3.79 -0.41 5.90
N MET A 150 2.62 0.20 5.98
CA MET A 150 1.31 -0.44 5.88
C MET A 150 0.65 0.04 4.60
N ALA A 151 0.37 -0.90 3.69
CA ALA A 151 -0.35 -0.60 2.48
C ALA A 151 -1.86 -0.53 2.74
N ALA A 152 -2.56 0.43 2.12
CA ALA A 152 -4.02 0.53 2.18
C ALA A 152 -4.69 -0.74 1.59
N GLU A 153 -5.78 -1.24 2.19
CA GLU A 153 -6.50 -2.41 1.64
C GLU A 153 -7.32 -2.06 0.39
N ASP A 154 -7.70 -0.80 0.23
CA ASP A 154 -8.62 -0.37 -0.82
C ASP A 154 -8.05 -0.71 -2.21
N GLU A 155 -8.81 -1.48 -3.00
CA GLU A 155 -8.33 -2.19 -4.21
C GLU A 155 -7.83 -1.25 -5.33
N THR A 156 -7.98 0.06 -5.15
CA THR A 156 -7.69 1.12 -6.11
C THR A 156 -6.49 1.99 -5.74
N GLN A 157 -5.88 1.80 -4.57
CA GLN A 157 -4.87 2.72 -4.02
C GLN A 157 -3.48 2.07 -3.98
N ILE A 158 -2.49 2.79 -4.51
CA ILE A 158 -1.06 2.49 -4.46
C ILE A 158 -0.43 3.73 -3.82
N GLY A 159 0.36 3.54 -2.76
CA GLY A 159 0.77 4.63 -1.88
C GLY A 159 1.83 5.58 -2.40
N GLY A 160 1.66 6.84 -2.01
CA GLY A 160 2.64 7.92 -2.19
C GLY A 160 3.68 8.02 -1.07
N ASP A 161 3.44 7.34 0.05
CA ASP A 161 4.33 7.27 1.19
C ASP A 161 5.77 6.85 0.83
N LEU A 162 6.73 7.68 1.23
CA LEU A 162 8.15 7.47 1.00
C LEU A 162 8.98 7.73 2.26
N PHE A 163 10.08 6.98 2.42
CA PHE A 163 11.09 7.27 3.41
C PHE A 163 12.46 6.74 2.98
N ALA A 164 13.52 7.37 3.45
CA ALA A 164 14.88 6.95 3.23
C ALA A 164 15.79 7.41 4.37
N VAL A 165 16.84 6.62 4.62
CA VAL A 165 17.90 6.98 5.56
C VAL A 165 19.24 6.72 4.88
N ALA A 166 20.12 7.71 4.86
CA ALA A 166 21.39 7.66 4.16
C ALA A 166 22.52 8.29 4.99
N ARG A 167 23.76 7.87 4.74
CA ARG A 167 24.93 8.54 5.28
C ARG A 167 25.30 9.72 4.40
N ALA A 168 25.56 10.87 5.01
CA ALA A 168 26.31 11.91 4.35
C ALA A 168 27.78 11.50 4.23
N ASP A 169 28.54 12.21 3.39
CA ASP A 169 30.00 12.02 3.28
C ASP A 169 30.72 12.38 4.59
N GLY A 170 30.10 13.20 5.45
CA GLY A 170 30.56 13.52 6.81
C GLY A 170 29.99 12.62 7.91
N PRO A 171 30.30 12.90 9.20
CA PRO A 171 29.77 12.19 10.37
C PRO A 171 28.31 12.61 10.66
N CYS A 172 27.42 12.47 9.68
CA CYS A 172 26.00 12.83 9.75
C CYS A 172 25.12 11.78 9.05
N THR A 173 24.00 11.45 9.66
CA THR A 173 22.93 10.64 9.04
C THR A 173 21.81 11.55 8.57
N ARG A 174 21.38 11.36 7.32
CA ARG A 174 20.29 12.09 6.71
C ARG A 174 19.04 11.23 6.67
N VAL A 175 17.90 11.82 6.99
CA VAL A 175 16.60 11.14 7.03
C VAL A 175 15.64 11.91 6.15
N LEU A 176 14.81 11.17 5.42
CA LEU A 176 13.68 11.68 4.66
C LEU A 176 12.46 10.81 4.99
N ILE A 177 11.32 11.45 5.23
CA ILE A 177 10.00 10.83 5.12
C ILE A 177 9.08 11.82 4.42
N GLY A 178 8.12 11.32 3.67
CA GLY A 178 7.16 12.15 2.96
C GLY A 178 5.99 11.35 2.45
N ASP A 179 5.02 12.07 1.89
CA ASP A 179 3.89 11.51 1.17
C ASP A 179 3.65 12.32 -0.10
N VAL A 180 3.45 11.59 -1.20
CA VAL A 180 3.15 12.13 -2.53
C VAL A 180 1.65 12.27 -2.67
N ARG A 181 1.19 13.49 -2.92
CA ARG A 181 -0.22 13.74 -3.20
C ARG A 181 -0.58 13.25 -4.60
N GLY A 182 -1.26 12.11 -4.62
CA GLY A 182 -1.70 11.45 -5.84
C GLY A 182 -2.05 10.00 -5.52
N LYS A 183 -2.69 9.30 -6.47
CA LYS A 183 -3.00 7.87 -6.30
C LYS A 183 -2.56 7.09 -7.53
N GLY A 184 -2.10 5.87 -7.32
CA GLY A 184 -1.84 4.94 -8.41
C GLY A 184 -0.37 4.91 -8.83
N LEU A 185 -0.11 4.74 -10.14
CA LEU A 185 1.24 4.52 -10.63
C LEU A 185 2.07 5.81 -10.77
N ALA A 186 1.42 6.96 -10.95
CA ALA A 186 2.10 8.25 -11.06
C ALA A 186 2.84 8.62 -9.76
N SER A 187 2.23 8.38 -8.60
CA SER A 187 2.85 8.63 -7.28
C SER A 187 4.11 7.81 -7.04
N ILE A 188 4.22 6.60 -7.63
CA ILE A 188 5.45 5.80 -7.58
C ILE A 188 6.58 6.50 -8.35
N GLY A 189 6.27 7.10 -9.50
CA GLY A 189 7.24 7.85 -10.33
C GLY A 189 7.81 9.02 -9.55
N GLU A 190 6.93 9.87 -9.03
CA GLU A 190 7.29 11.05 -8.22
C GLU A 190 8.08 10.65 -6.95
N ALA A 191 7.65 9.60 -6.24
CA ALA A 191 8.39 9.07 -5.09
C ALA A 191 9.79 8.57 -5.49
N SER A 192 9.94 7.97 -6.68
CA SER A 192 11.22 7.51 -7.17
C SER A 192 12.20 8.66 -7.46
N VAL A 193 11.68 9.79 -7.97
CA VAL A 193 12.45 11.02 -8.22
C VAL A 193 12.96 11.59 -6.91
N VAL A 194 12.08 11.75 -5.91
CA VAL A 194 12.47 12.24 -4.58
C VAL A 194 13.49 11.32 -3.92
N LEU A 195 13.25 10.00 -3.91
CA LEU A 195 14.16 9.03 -3.29
C LEU A 195 15.51 8.97 -4.03
N GLY A 196 15.52 9.12 -5.35
CA GLY A 196 16.73 9.18 -6.17
C GLY A 196 17.55 10.43 -5.86
N ALA A 197 16.90 11.60 -5.95
CA ALA A 197 17.51 12.90 -5.66
C ALA A 197 18.01 12.99 -4.22
N PHE A 198 17.25 12.47 -3.24
CA PHE A 198 17.67 12.43 -1.85
C PHE A 198 18.93 11.57 -1.66
N ARG A 199 18.97 10.36 -2.24
CA ARG A 199 20.12 9.46 -2.07
C ARG A 199 21.39 10.02 -2.72
N GLU A 200 21.25 10.66 -3.87
CA GLU A 200 22.36 11.26 -4.60
C GLU A 200 22.83 12.54 -3.91
N GLY A 201 21.90 13.43 -3.56
CA GLY A 201 22.15 14.62 -2.77
C GLY A 201 22.69 14.33 -1.36
N ALA A 202 22.33 13.19 -0.76
CA ALA A 202 22.81 12.81 0.57
C ALA A 202 24.34 12.75 0.62
N HIS A 203 24.98 12.31 -0.46
CA HIS A 203 26.44 12.29 -0.59
C HIS A 203 27.00 13.63 -1.09
N ARG A 204 26.35 14.23 -2.10
CA ARG A 204 26.89 15.40 -2.80
C ARG A 204 26.76 16.73 -2.03
N CYS A 205 25.66 16.93 -1.30
CA CYS A 205 25.34 18.21 -0.68
C CYS A 205 26.01 18.33 0.70
N ALA A 206 26.67 19.45 0.98
CA ALA A 206 27.36 19.66 2.25
C ALA A 206 26.37 19.98 3.39
N THR A 207 25.26 20.66 3.07
CA THR A 207 24.28 21.13 4.07
C THR A 207 22.86 20.63 3.80
N LEU A 208 22.02 20.60 4.83
CA LEU A 208 20.61 20.23 4.71
C LEU A 208 19.82 21.17 3.77
N PRO A 209 20.00 22.51 3.79
CA PRO A 209 19.38 23.39 2.80
C PRO A 209 19.76 23.07 1.34
N GLU A 210 21.04 22.76 1.07
CA GLU A 210 21.49 22.36 -0.27
C GLU A 210 20.83 21.06 -0.72
N LEU A 211 20.70 20.09 0.19
CA LEU A 211 20.01 18.83 -0.09
C LEU A 211 18.55 19.07 -0.45
N VAL A 212 17.82 19.85 0.35
CA VAL A 212 16.41 20.17 0.08
C VAL A 212 16.26 20.89 -1.26
N SER A 213 17.12 21.86 -1.57
CA SER A 213 17.10 22.54 -2.87
C SER A 213 17.35 21.59 -4.04
N ALA A 214 18.29 20.64 -3.91
CA ALA A 214 18.57 19.67 -4.96
C ALA A 214 17.39 18.69 -5.20
N VAL A 215 16.70 18.30 -4.11
CA VAL A 215 15.49 17.48 -4.20
C VAL A 215 14.35 18.27 -4.84
N GLU A 216 14.11 19.51 -4.40
CA GLU A 216 13.10 20.41 -4.99
C GLU A 216 13.34 20.61 -6.49
N GLU A 217 14.59 20.87 -6.90
CA GLU A 217 14.94 21.05 -8.31
C GLU A 217 14.69 19.78 -9.14
N SER A 218 14.94 18.59 -8.56
CA SER A 218 14.67 17.32 -9.24
C SER A 218 13.16 17.08 -9.41
N VAL A 219 12.36 17.37 -8.39
CA VAL A 219 10.89 17.29 -8.45
C VAL A 219 10.35 18.27 -9.48
N TYR A 220 10.81 19.52 -9.45
CA TYR A 220 10.34 20.55 -10.38
C TYR A 220 10.62 20.19 -11.85
N ARG A 221 11.82 19.66 -12.16
CA ARG A 221 12.17 19.20 -13.51
C ARG A 221 11.28 18.03 -13.98
N ASP A 222 11.01 17.08 -13.10
CA ASP A 222 10.13 15.95 -13.41
C ASP A 222 8.69 16.42 -13.69
N LEU A 223 8.17 17.33 -12.87
CA LEU A 223 6.84 17.91 -13.07
C LEU A 223 6.71 18.72 -14.36
N GLU A 224 7.75 19.47 -14.77
CA GLU A 224 7.76 20.17 -16.07
C GLU A 224 7.71 19.17 -17.24
N GLU A 225 8.46 18.06 -17.18
CA GLU A 225 8.44 17.04 -18.23
C GLU A 225 7.10 16.31 -18.32
N VAL A 226 6.43 16.09 -17.18
CA VAL A 226 5.13 15.40 -17.12
C VAL A 226 3.97 16.32 -17.50
N ALA A 227 4.02 17.62 -17.18
CA ALA A 227 2.97 18.59 -17.52
C ALA A 227 2.76 18.75 -19.05
N ASP A 228 3.79 18.49 -19.86
CA ASP A 228 3.70 18.46 -21.32
C ASP A 228 2.96 17.21 -21.86
N THR A 229 2.64 16.25 -21.00
CA THR A 229 1.81 15.09 -21.34
C THR A 229 0.38 15.33 -20.84
N GLU A 230 -0.60 15.41 -21.75
CA GLU A 230 -2.03 15.72 -21.46
C GLU A 230 -2.77 14.71 -20.55
N HIS A 231 -2.07 13.86 -19.79
CA HIS A 231 -2.64 12.68 -19.13
C HIS A 231 -2.93 12.82 -17.62
N ASP A 232 -2.54 13.90 -16.94
CA ASP A 232 -2.94 14.11 -15.54
C ASP A 232 -3.08 15.61 -15.17
N PRO A 233 -4.30 16.15 -15.05
CA PRO A 233 -4.54 17.54 -14.64
C PRO A 233 -4.47 17.75 -13.11
N GLY A 234 -3.89 16.82 -12.35
CA GLY A 234 -3.80 16.88 -10.89
C GLY A 234 -2.78 17.89 -10.36
N GLU A 235 -3.00 18.37 -9.13
CA GLU A 235 -1.96 19.09 -8.38
C GLU A 235 -0.94 18.07 -7.85
N HIS A 236 0.23 18.00 -8.49
CA HIS A 236 1.34 17.12 -8.09
C HIS A 236 2.22 17.83 -7.06
N PHE A 237 2.18 17.37 -5.82
CA PHE A 237 3.05 17.90 -4.77
C PHE A 237 3.40 16.85 -3.73
N ILE A 238 4.51 17.07 -3.04
CA ILE A 238 5.06 16.07 -2.12
C ILE A 238 5.30 16.73 -0.78
N THR A 239 4.59 16.26 0.25
CA THR A 239 4.88 16.67 1.61
C THR A 239 6.11 15.89 2.08
N ALA A 240 7.08 16.55 2.71
CA ALA A 240 8.27 15.86 3.20
C ALA A 240 8.89 16.53 4.43
N VAL A 241 9.57 15.76 5.26
CA VAL A 241 10.52 16.27 6.24
C VAL A 241 11.88 15.62 6.02
N LEU A 242 12.91 16.47 5.97
CA LEU A 242 14.31 16.08 5.85
C LEU A 242 15.04 16.48 7.12
N ILE A 243 15.91 15.59 7.62
CA ILE A 243 16.61 15.78 8.89
C ILE A 243 18.07 15.39 8.74
N ASP A 244 18.97 16.27 9.21
CA ASP A 244 20.39 15.98 9.41
C ASP A 244 20.64 15.68 10.89
N ILE A 245 21.18 14.49 11.18
CA ILE A 245 21.50 14.02 12.54
C ILE A 245 23.01 13.78 12.64
N PRO A 246 23.78 14.72 13.22
CA PRO A 246 25.21 14.53 13.47
C PRO A 246 25.50 13.37 14.43
N ASP A 247 26.55 12.61 14.16
CA ASP A 247 26.95 11.48 15.01
C ASP A 247 27.49 11.93 16.38
N HIS A 248 28.12 13.11 16.42
CA HIS A 248 28.90 13.56 17.59
C HIS A 248 28.28 14.76 18.33
N ALA A 249 27.24 15.39 17.79
CA ALA A 249 26.58 16.54 18.41
C ALA A 249 25.11 16.23 18.68
N PRO A 250 24.55 16.65 19.82
CA PRO A 250 23.13 16.43 20.13
C PRO A 250 22.21 17.33 19.31
N GLN A 251 22.72 18.40 18.71
CA GLN A 251 21.91 19.29 17.89
C GLN A 251 21.69 18.68 16.50
N ALA A 252 20.45 18.30 16.22
CA ALA A 252 19.98 17.90 14.90
C ALA A 252 19.21 19.06 14.25
N GLU A 253 19.06 19.00 12.93
CA GLU A 253 18.38 20.03 12.15
C GLU A 253 17.34 19.39 11.25
N MET A 254 16.17 20.01 11.13
CA MET A 254 15.11 19.58 10.21
C MET A 254 14.66 20.69 9.28
N ILE A 255 14.16 20.29 8.11
CA ILE A 255 13.39 21.12 7.20
C ILE A 255 12.14 20.35 6.83
N ASN A 256 10.98 20.94 7.09
CA ASN A 256 9.69 20.33 6.82
C ASN A 256 8.93 21.15 5.77
N ARG A 257 8.54 20.47 4.70
CA ARG A 257 7.86 20.93 3.50
C ARG A 257 6.39 20.46 3.55
N GLY A 258 5.64 20.95 4.53
CA GLY A 258 4.21 20.68 4.69
C GLY A 258 3.82 19.29 5.20
N HIS A 259 4.77 18.52 5.74
CA HIS A 259 4.54 17.19 6.31
C HIS A 259 4.13 17.25 7.79
N PRO A 260 3.44 16.23 8.35
CA PRO A 260 3.18 16.15 9.78
C PRO A 260 4.45 16.30 10.63
N PRO A 261 4.41 17.05 11.75
CA PRO A 261 5.58 17.31 12.58
C PRO A 261 6.05 16.03 13.29
N PRO A 262 7.36 15.72 13.32
CA PRO A 262 7.88 14.57 14.05
C PRO A 262 7.59 14.64 15.56
N LEU A 263 7.55 13.48 16.22
CA LEU A 263 7.50 13.40 17.68
C LEU A 263 8.89 13.08 18.23
N LEU A 264 9.35 13.88 19.19
CA LEU A 264 10.53 13.61 20.00
C LEU A 264 10.10 13.01 21.34
N VAL A 265 10.64 11.85 21.67
CA VAL A 265 10.42 11.17 22.94
C VAL A 265 11.71 11.22 23.75
N HIS A 266 11.65 11.89 24.90
CA HIS A 266 12.74 12.00 25.86
C HIS A 266 12.27 11.42 27.21
N GLY A 267 12.72 10.20 27.53
CA GLY A 267 12.19 9.45 28.67
C GLY A 267 10.68 9.17 28.52
N GLU A 268 9.87 9.74 29.41
CA GLU A 268 8.39 9.64 29.37
C GLU A 268 7.72 10.86 28.72
N GLN A 269 8.50 11.86 28.31
CA GLN A 269 7.97 13.09 27.71
C GLN A 269 7.93 12.98 26.19
N VAL A 270 6.79 13.31 25.60
CA VAL A 270 6.59 13.41 24.15
C VAL A 270 6.42 14.87 23.76
N THR A 271 7.26 15.34 22.85
CA THR A 271 7.25 16.71 22.33
C THR A 271 7.00 16.68 20.83
N ILE A 272 6.06 17.49 20.35
CA ILE A 272 5.82 17.67 18.91
C ILE A 272 6.84 18.68 18.38
N LEU A 273 7.65 18.29 17.40
CA LEU A 273 8.64 19.16 16.77
C LEU A 273 7.97 20.02 15.69
N HIS A 274 7.35 21.12 16.11
CA HIS A 274 6.76 22.08 15.18
C HIS A 274 7.84 22.87 14.44
N THR A 275 7.56 23.16 13.17
CA THR A 275 8.38 24.05 12.37
C THR A 275 8.21 25.49 12.85
N ARG A 276 9.26 26.30 12.81
CA ARG A 276 9.15 27.72 13.16
C ARG A 276 8.49 28.53 12.05
N ARG A 277 8.55 28.03 10.81
CA ARG A 277 7.94 28.65 9.64
C ARG A 277 7.32 27.58 8.76
N SER A 278 6.12 27.86 8.28
CA SER A 278 5.50 27.02 7.26
C SER A 278 6.24 27.20 5.94
N ALA A 279 6.55 26.08 5.30
CA ALA A 279 7.13 26.02 3.97
C ALA A 279 6.20 25.17 3.08
N PRO A 280 5.96 25.57 1.82
CA PRO A 280 5.09 24.80 0.94
C PRO A 280 5.67 23.39 0.70
N PRO A 281 4.81 22.42 0.32
CA PRO A 281 5.26 21.13 -0.19
C PRO A 281 6.25 21.26 -1.35
N LEU A 282 7.04 20.20 -1.57
CA LEU A 282 7.91 20.12 -2.74
C LEU A 282 7.05 20.15 -4.02
N GLY A 283 7.49 20.92 -5.03
CA GLY A 283 6.80 21.05 -6.32
C GLY A 283 5.79 22.21 -6.41
N VAL A 284 5.47 22.87 -5.29
CA VAL A 284 4.52 24.02 -5.25
C VAL A 284 5.24 25.36 -5.12
N GLY A 285 6.46 25.37 -4.58
CA GLY A 285 7.22 26.60 -4.34
C GLY A 285 7.80 27.21 -5.61
N GLU A 286 8.14 28.50 -5.55
CA GLU A 286 8.93 29.15 -6.60
C GLU A 286 10.35 28.55 -6.63
N LEU A 287 10.76 28.06 -7.80
CA LEU A 287 12.13 27.67 -8.05
C LEU A 287 13.03 28.90 -7.83
N HIS A 288 14.09 28.78 -7.03
CA HIS A 288 14.99 29.86 -6.58
C HIS A 288 14.47 30.78 -5.46
N ALA A 289 13.49 30.35 -4.68
CA ALA A 289 13.21 30.98 -3.38
C ALA A 289 14.47 31.03 -2.49
N ALA A 290 14.47 31.94 -1.50
CA ALA A 290 15.57 32.03 -0.54
C ALA A 290 15.91 30.66 0.08
N SER A 291 17.20 30.39 0.31
CA SER A 291 17.68 29.09 0.81
C SER A 291 16.82 28.58 1.97
N PRO A 292 16.38 27.31 1.92
CA PRO A 292 15.59 26.70 2.97
C PRO A 292 16.24 26.92 4.34
N ARG A 293 15.46 27.39 5.33
CA ARG A 293 15.97 27.57 6.71
C ARG A 293 15.74 26.31 7.52
N THR A 294 16.72 25.96 8.34
CA THR A 294 16.66 24.80 9.23
C THR A 294 16.03 25.17 10.57
N ASP A 295 15.30 24.21 11.14
CA ASP A 295 14.79 24.24 12.50
C ASP A 295 15.64 23.29 13.37
N PRO A 296 16.46 23.82 14.31
CA PRO A 296 17.28 22.98 15.17
C PRO A 296 16.49 22.41 16.34
N PHE A 297 16.82 21.19 16.74
CA PHE A 297 16.30 20.54 17.94
C PHE A 297 17.40 19.71 18.62
N ILE A 298 17.20 19.43 19.91
CA ILE A 298 18.13 18.61 20.69
C ILE A 298 17.68 17.15 20.63
N PHE A 299 18.61 16.26 20.29
CA PHE A 299 18.43 14.83 20.19
C PHE A 299 19.59 14.14 20.92
N GLU A 300 19.36 13.82 22.19
CA GLU A 300 20.35 13.25 23.09
C GLU A 300 20.40 11.72 22.99
N THR A 301 21.42 11.12 23.59
CA THR A 301 21.52 9.66 23.63
C THR A 301 20.37 9.07 24.44
N GLY A 302 19.69 8.09 23.87
CA GLY A 302 18.49 7.46 24.45
C GLY A 302 17.19 8.07 23.95
N ASP A 303 17.24 9.24 23.31
CA ASP A 303 16.05 9.85 22.72
C ASP A 303 15.55 9.06 21.52
N ILE A 304 14.24 9.11 21.31
CA ILE A 304 13.58 8.51 20.16
C ILE A 304 12.90 9.60 19.34
N LEU A 305 13.22 9.64 18.06
CA LEU A 305 12.55 10.45 17.06
C LEU A 305 11.59 9.55 16.26
N LEU A 306 10.30 9.87 16.31
CA LEU A 306 9.25 9.20 15.57
C LEU A 306 8.80 10.10 14.43
N LEU A 307 9.00 9.64 13.19
CA LEU A 307 8.47 10.25 12.00
C LEU A 307 7.36 9.36 11.43
N TYR A 308 6.35 9.99 10.84
CA TYR A 308 5.15 9.29 10.37
C TYR A 308 4.48 10.07 9.25
N THR A 309 3.77 9.37 8.37
CA THR A 309 2.89 9.96 7.36
C THR A 309 1.48 10.17 7.92
N ASP A 310 0.69 11.00 7.26
CA ASP A 310 -0.65 11.38 7.72
C ASP A 310 -1.60 10.19 7.82
N GLY A 311 -1.44 9.14 7.00
CA GLY A 311 -2.22 7.90 7.10
C GLY A 311 -2.17 7.21 8.47
N VAL A 312 -1.17 7.51 9.32
CA VAL A 312 -1.17 7.10 10.72
C VAL A 312 -2.14 7.93 11.56
N THR A 313 -2.05 9.27 11.47
CA THR A 313 -2.85 10.18 12.29
C THR A 313 -4.29 10.33 11.80
N GLU A 314 -4.51 10.22 10.50
CA GLU A 314 -5.81 10.28 9.85
C GLU A 314 -6.55 8.95 9.86
N ALA A 315 -5.91 7.88 10.35
CA ALA A 315 -6.56 6.59 10.58
C ALA A 315 -7.76 6.75 11.51
N ARG A 316 -8.93 6.30 11.06
CA ARG A 316 -10.20 6.51 11.76
C ARG A 316 -10.67 5.25 12.46
N SER A 317 -11.16 5.43 13.68
CA SER A 317 -11.98 4.42 14.36
C SER A 317 -13.33 4.21 13.64
N PRO A 318 -14.08 3.14 13.96
CA PRO A 318 -15.43 2.94 13.42
C PRO A 318 -16.40 4.10 13.71
N SER A 319 -16.14 4.88 14.75
CA SER A 319 -16.87 6.12 15.08
C SER A 319 -16.38 7.37 14.35
N GLY A 320 -15.38 7.25 13.47
CA GLY A 320 -14.83 8.34 12.65
C GLY A 320 -13.77 9.20 13.34
N VAL A 321 -13.32 8.83 14.55
CA VAL A 321 -12.32 9.60 15.31
C VAL A 321 -10.90 9.24 14.87
N PHE A 322 -10.10 10.25 14.60
CA PHE A 322 -8.67 10.14 14.24
C PHE A 322 -7.83 9.48 15.33
N TYR A 323 -6.70 8.91 14.93
CA TYR A 323 -5.82 8.19 15.84
C TYR A 323 -4.95 9.19 16.63
N PRO A 324 -5.04 9.24 17.97
CA PRO A 324 -4.35 10.23 18.78
C PRO A 324 -2.89 9.81 19.03
N LEU A 325 -2.06 9.80 17.98
CA LEU A 325 -0.71 9.22 18.00
C LEU A 325 0.15 9.72 19.17
N ALA A 326 0.23 11.04 19.39
CA ALA A 326 1.06 11.61 20.45
C ALA A 326 0.63 11.17 21.86
N GLU A 327 -0.67 11.13 22.12
CA GLU A 327 -1.23 10.66 23.39
C GLU A 327 -0.97 9.17 23.61
N ARG A 328 -1.10 8.36 22.55
CA ARG A 328 -0.80 6.92 22.59
C ARG A 328 0.67 6.67 22.90
N VAL A 329 1.57 7.35 22.20
CA VAL A 329 3.02 7.23 22.40
C VAL A 329 3.40 7.64 23.83
N ALA A 330 2.83 8.73 24.35
CA ALA A 330 3.05 9.18 25.74
C ALA A 330 2.54 8.18 26.79
N SER A 331 1.52 7.38 26.45
CA SER A 331 0.98 6.36 27.36
C SER A 331 1.78 5.04 27.38
N PHE A 332 2.67 4.82 26.41
CA PHE A 332 3.43 3.59 26.32
C PHE A 332 4.65 3.61 27.25
N PRO A 333 5.00 2.47 27.86
CA PRO A 333 6.22 2.39 28.65
C PRO A 333 7.45 2.61 27.76
N ALA A 334 8.48 3.25 28.32
CA ALA A 334 9.76 3.45 27.66
C ALA A 334 10.29 2.12 27.09
N CYS A 335 10.60 2.12 25.79
CA CYS A 335 11.06 0.93 25.09
C CYS A 335 11.88 1.33 23.85
N GLY A 336 12.66 0.38 23.32
CA GLY A 336 13.44 0.62 22.11
C GLY A 336 12.58 0.74 20.85
N PRO A 337 13.20 1.12 19.71
CA PRO A 337 12.50 1.52 18.49
C PRO A 337 11.60 0.42 17.92
N ASP A 338 12.06 -0.83 17.87
CA ASP A 338 11.27 -1.97 17.38
C ASP A 338 10.01 -2.24 18.23
N ALA A 339 10.14 -2.09 19.55
CA ALA A 339 9.04 -2.34 20.47
C ALA A 339 8.00 -1.21 20.42
N LEU A 340 8.45 0.04 20.29
CA LEU A 340 7.56 1.18 20.12
C LEU A 340 6.77 1.04 18.81
N LEU A 341 7.45 0.73 17.70
CA LEU A 341 6.84 0.50 16.41
C LEU A 341 5.78 -0.61 16.46
N TYR A 342 6.10 -1.74 17.12
CA TYR A 342 5.15 -2.85 17.30
C TYR A 342 3.92 -2.44 18.12
N ARG A 343 4.10 -1.63 19.18
CA ARG A 343 2.99 -1.13 20.01
C ARG A 343 2.09 -0.19 19.22
N ILE A 344 2.66 0.77 18.50
CA ILE A 344 1.91 1.70 17.63
C ILE A 344 1.11 0.91 16.60
N HIS A 345 1.75 -0.02 15.89
CA HIS A 345 1.08 -0.84 14.88
C HIS A 345 -0.13 -1.60 15.45
N ARG A 346 0.06 -2.28 16.58
CA ARG A 346 -1.01 -3.06 17.21
C ARG A 346 -2.15 -2.16 17.69
N ASP A 347 -1.84 -1.01 18.29
CA ASP A 347 -2.84 -0.07 18.78
C ASP A 347 -3.61 0.58 17.62
N LEU A 348 -2.92 0.96 16.55
CA LEU A 348 -3.51 1.49 15.31
C LEU A 348 -4.49 0.51 14.67
N VAL A 349 -4.08 -0.75 14.48
CA VAL A 349 -4.96 -1.81 13.94
C VAL A 349 -6.19 -2.03 14.83
N THR A 350 -6.00 -1.95 16.15
CA THR A 350 -7.11 -2.07 17.11
C THR A 350 -8.05 -0.87 17.05
N HIS A 351 -7.50 0.34 16.87
CA HIS A 351 -8.27 1.59 16.78
C HIS A 351 -9.14 1.62 15.54
N VAL A 352 -8.59 1.22 14.38
CA VAL A 352 -9.32 1.19 13.10
C VAL A 352 -10.36 0.07 13.06
N GLY A 353 -10.06 -1.10 13.64
CA GLY A 353 -10.95 -2.26 13.65
C GLY A 353 -11.14 -2.95 12.29
N ALA A 354 -10.48 -2.43 11.26
CA ALA A 354 -10.36 -2.93 9.89
C ALA A 354 -8.96 -2.54 9.35
N ALA A 355 -8.69 -2.79 8.08
CA ALA A 355 -7.47 -2.31 7.46
C ALA A 355 -7.49 -0.77 7.27
N PRO A 356 -6.30 -0.13 7.23
CA PRO A 356 -6.18 1.30 6.96
C PRO A 356 -6.81 1.70 5.62
N ALA A 357 -7.45 2.87 5.62
CA ALA A 357 -8.05 3.47 4.42
C ALA A 357 -7.01 4.13 3.50
N ASP A 358 -5.86 4.50 4.06
CA ASP A 358 -4.74 5.11 3.36
C ASP A 358 -3.43 4.40 3.72
N ASP A 359 -2.40 4.63 2.95
CA ASP A 359 -1.06 4.12 3.21
C ASP A 359 -0.47 4.80 4.46
N ALA A 360 0.32 4.06 5.22
CA ALA A 360 0.90 4.58 6.45
C ALA A 360 2.34 4.11 6.64
N ALA A 361 3.25 5.07 6.74
CA ALA A 361 4.65 4.86 7.01
C ALA A 361 5.03 5.41 8.39
N LEU A 362 5.87 4.66 9.09
CA LEU A 362 6.44 5.01 10.39
C LEU A 362 7.94 4.76 10.35
N LEU A 363 8.72 5.72 10.85
CA LEU A 363 10.16 5.62 11.02
C LEU A 363 10.52 6.00 12.46
N VAL A 364 11.12 5.07 13.19
CA VAL A 364 11.52 5.24 14.60
C VAL A 364 13.02 5.20 14.68
N ILE A 365 13.62 6.29 15.15
CA ILE A 365 15.06 6.46 15.23
C ILE A 365 15.44 6.68 16.68
N GLU A 366 16.24 5.79 17.25
CA GLU A 366 16.79 5.94 18.59
C GLU A 366 18.25 6.38 18.49
N ARG A 367 18.62 7.44 19.22
CA ARG A 367 20.02 7.83 19.33
C ARG A 367 20.73 6.92 20.31
N THR A 368 21.80 6.27 19.86
CA THR A 368 22.58 5.36 20.69
C THR A 368 23.89 6.00 21.11
N ASN A 369 24.43 5.50 22.22
CA ASN A 369 25.78 5.84 22.64
C ASN A 369 26.74 5.13 21.67
N PHE A 370 27.30 5.87 20.71
CA PHE A 370 28.27 5.30 19.79
C PHE A 370 29.61 5.16 20.52
N PRO A 371 30.17 3.95 20.73
CA PRO A 371 31.52 3.85 21.25
C PRO A 371 32.48 4.42 20.20
N HIS A 372 33.32 5.39 20.61
CA HIS A 372 34.29 6.13 19.80
C HIS A 372 35.35 5.28 19.06
N LEU A 373 35.27 3.96 19.08
CA LEU A 373 36.30 3.05 18.61
C LEU A 373 35.69 1.84 17.91
N LEU A 374 35.35 1.98 16.63
CA LEU A 374 35.39 0.86 15.69
C LEU A 374 35.74 1.42 14.32
N HIS A 375 37.05 1.43 14.06
CA HIS A 375 37.63 1.44 12.73
C HIS A 375 36.91 0.36 11.91
N TRP A 376 36.16 0.76 10.89
CA TRP A 376 35.60 -0.18 9.94
C TRP A 376 36.78 -0.92 9.28
N PRO A 377 36.92 -2.25 9.40
CA PRO A 377 37.93 -2.93 8.62
C PRO A 377 37.57 -2.71 7.15
N HIS A 378 38.48 -2.09 6.40
CA HIS A 378 38.44 -2.09 4.95
C HIS A 378 38.04 -3.49 4.50
N VAL A 379 36.87 -3.61 3.86
CA VAL A 379 36.53 -4.80 3.09
C VAL A 379 37.49 -4.76 1.91
N THR A 380 38.70 -5.28 2.12
CA THR A 380 39.63 -5.61 1.05
C THR A 380 38.91 -6.57 0.14
N ALA A 381 38.86 -6.20 -1.14
CA ALA A 381 38.36 -6.99 -2.23
C ALA A 381 38.69 -8.48 -2.03
N HIS A 382 37.67 -9.31 -2.13
CA HIS A 382 37.82 -10.74 -2.28
C HIS A 382 38.75 -10.98 -3.49
N PRO A 383 39.90 -11.65 -3.34
CA PRO A 383 40.68 -12.04 -4.49
C PRO A 383 39.89 -13.12 -5.23
N LEU A 384 39.59 -12.82 -6.50
CA LEU A 384 39.19 -13.78 -7.52
C LEU A 384 40.15 -14.97 -7.45
N ASN A 385 39.65 -16.13 -7.00
CA ASN A 385 40.42 -17.36 -7.07
C ASN A 385 40.20 -17.98 -8.45
N ASP A 386 41.15 -17.68 -9.33
CA ASP A 386 41.40 -18.34 -10.61
C ASP A 386 41.68 -19.83 -10.39
N HIS A 387 40.70 -20.68 -10.68
CA HIS A 387 40.94 -22.11 -10.95
C HIS A 387 40.21 -22.55 -12.21
N HIS A 388 40.74 -22.12 -13.36
CA HIS A 388 40.73 -22.93 -14.58
C HIS A 388 41.99 -22.62 -15.41
N ARG A 389 43.13 -23.20 -15.01
CA ARG A 389 44.27 -23.37 -15.93
C ARG A 389 44.20 -24.74 -16.59
N LEU A 390 44.00 -24.67 -17.89
CA LEU A 390 44.26 -25.68 -18.90
C LEU A 390 45.65 -26.31 -18.69
N ARG A 391 45.73 -27.64 -18.68
CA ARG A 391 46.99 -28.39 -18.86
C ARG A 391 47.26 -28.56 -20.35
N PRO A 392 48.43 -28.16 -20.89
CA PRO A 392 48.92 -28.67 -22.17
C PRO A 392 49.58 -30.04 -21.95
N GLY A 393 49.47 -30.91 -22.96
CA GLY A 393 49.94 -32.30 -22.90
C GLY A 393 51.44 -32.49 -23.12
N GLY A 394 51.87 -33.75 -22.99
CA GLY A 394 53.14 -34.25 -23.53
C GLY A 394 53.74 -35.46 -22.77
N GLY A 395 53.66 -36.64 -23.40
CA GLY A 395 54.76 -37.62 -23.46
C GLY A 395 54.90 -38.66 -22.35
N ALA A 396 54.38 -39.87 -22.58
CA ALA A 396 55.13 -41.13 -22.72
C ALA A 396 54.17 -42.24 -23.18
#